data_AF-A0A2C6WJ70-F1
#
_entry.id   AF-A0A2C6WJ70-F1
#
_cell.length_a   1.000
_cell.length_b   1.000
_cell.length_c   1.000
_cell.angle_alpha   90.00
_cell.angle_beta   90.00
_cell.angle_gamma   90.00
#
_symmetry.space_group_name_H-M   'P 1'
#
loop_
_entity.id
_entity.type
_entity.pdbx_description
1 polymer ?
#
loop_
_entity_poly.entity_id
_entity_poly.type
_entity_poly.pdbx_seq_one_letter_code
_entity_poly.pdbx_strand_id
1 'polypeptide(L)'
;MSVRIEHDTFGEIEVPAGKYWGAQTERSKRNFPVGKERMPIEVVYGFAQLKRGAALANHELGKLSDAKKDAIVYACDRVLNKELDEHFPLVVWQTGSGTQSNMNVNEVVSYVANTYLKEQGSDESIHPNDDVNKSQSSNDTFPTAMHVALYNEVETKLEPALKALRDTFKQKEEQYHDIIKIGRTHLQDATPIRLGQEISGWRYMLDKCETLLSESKAHILNLAIGGTAVGTGINAHPEFGDKVAKFIAENTGYPFVSSENKFHALTAHDEVVQLHGSLKALATDLMKIANDIRWLASGPRAGLAELSIPENEPGSSIMPGKVNPTQCEMLTMVAVQVMGNDTAVGIGSSQGNFELNVYKPVILLNTLQSIYLLADGMDTFNNNCAVGIEPIPENIDNYLNQSLMLVTALNPHIGYEKAASIAKKAHREGLTLKESAIESGYVTEEQFEQWIKPEDMVEPK
;
A
#
# COMPACT_ATOMS: atom_id res chain seq x y z
N MET A 1 -16.40 -19.05 33.30
CA MET A 1 -17.01 -18.74 31.99
C MET A 1 -17.76 -19.98 31.54
N SER A 2 -18.98 -19.85 31.01
CA SER A 2 -19.70 -21.02 30.46
C SER A 2 -19.00 -21.52 29.20
N VAL A 3 -18.96 -22.84 29.03
CA VAL A 3 -18.37 -23.53 27.89
C VAL A 3 -19.43 -24.44 27.24
N ARG A 4 -19.26 -24.73 25.96
CA ARG A 4 -19.97 -25.80 25.25
C ARG A 4 -18.96 -26.83 24.76
N ILE A 5 -19.39 -28.08 24.64
CA ILE A 5 -18.57 -29.15 24.08
C ILE A 5 -18.82 -29.20 22.58
N GLU A 6 -17.76 -29.04 21.80
CA GLU A 6 -17.75 -29.25 20.35
C GLU A 6 -16.93 -30.52 20.05
N HIS A 7 -17.13 -31.11 18.87
CA HIS A 7 -16.46 -32.34 18.47
C HIS A 7 -15.91 -32.22 17.03
N ASP A 8 -14.66 -32.64 16.84
CA ASP A 8 -14.08 -32.89 15.52
C ASP A 8 -13.52 -34.32 15.44
N THR A 9 -12.82 -34.67 14.38
CA THR A 9 -12.26 -36.03 14.20
C THR A 9 -11.19 -36.40 15.24
N PHE A 10 -10.69 -35.46 16.03
CA PHE A 10 -9.74 -35.69 17.12
C PHE A 10 -10.43 -35.80 18.50
N GLY A 11 -11.76 -35.69 18.56
CA GLY A 11 -12.54 -35.83 19.77
C GLY A 11 -13.10 -34.49 20.29
N GLU A 12 -13.59 -34.52 21.53
CA GLU A 12 -14.26 -33.39 22.17
C GLU A 12 -13.30 -32.27 22.58
N ILE A 13 -13.79 -31.03 22.56
CA ILE A 13 -13.07 -29.85 23.05
C ILE A 13 -14.05 -28.80 23.62
N GLU A 14 -13.66 -28.18 24.73
CA GLU A 14 -14.43 -27.10 25.35
C GLU A 14 -14.23 -25.78 24.60
N VAL A 15 -15.33 -25.16 24.15
CA VAL A 15 -15.35 -23.85 23.49
C VAL A 15 -16.13 -22.84 24.34
N PRO A 16 -15.67 -21.58 24.50
CA PRO A 16 -16.44 -20.56 25.22
C PRO A 16 -17.85 -20.37 24.65
N ALA A 17 -18.89 -20.43 25.50
CA ALA A 17 -20.28 -20.46 25.04
C ALA A 17 -20.71 -19.20 24.26
N GLY A 18 -20.11 -18.05 24.52
CA GLY A 18 -20.39 -16.79 23.81
C GLY A 18 -19.67 -16.62 22.47
N LYS A 19 -18.96 -17.64 21.98
CA LYS A 19 -18.16 -17.57 20.74
C LYS A 19 -18.67 -18.53 19.69
N TYR A 20 -18.74 -18.09 18.44
CA TYR A 20 -19.42 -18.83 17.38
C TYR A 20 -18.53 -19.79 16.58
N TRP A 21 -17.21 -19.79 16.83
CA TRP A 21 -16.29 -20.76 16.22
C TRP A 21 -16.38 -22.14 16.87
N GLY A 22 -16.01 -23.21 16.19
CA GLY A 22 -16.16 -24.60 16.64
C GLY A 22 -14.87 -25.25 17.13
N ALA A 23 -14.85 -26.58 17.07
CA ALA A 23 -13.75 -27.40 17.60
C ALA A 23 -12.40 -27.12 16.91
N GLN A 24 -12.38 -26.96 15.58
CA GLN A 24 -11.12 -26.81 14.85
C GLN A 24 -10.47 -25.46 15.12
N THR A 25 -11.27 -24.39 15.22
CA THR A 25 -10.76 -23.06 15.60
C THR A 25 -10.21 -23.06 17.01
N GLU A 26 -10.92 -23.65 17.97
CA GLU A 26 -10.46 -23.72 19.36
C GLU A 26 -9.17 -24.54 19.47
N ARG A 27 -9.08 -25.65 18.75
CA ARG A 27 -7.87 -26.47 18.69
C ARG A 27 -6.69 -25.72 18.05
N SER A 28 -6.93 -25.01 16.95
CA SER A 28 -5.91 -24.16 16.30
C SER A 28 -5.38 -23.10 17.26
N LYS A 29 -6.28 -22.39 17.94
CA LYS A 29 -5.92 -21.35 18.92
C LYS A 29 -5.02 -21.87 20.03
N ARG A 30 -5.22 -23.12 20.48
CA ARG A 30 -4.37 -23.78 21.49
C ARG A 30 -3.03 -24.26 20.94
N ASN A 31 -3.00 -24.71 19.69
CA ASN A 31 -1.81 -25.31 19.07
C ASN A 31 -0.85 -24.28 18.47
N PHE A 32 -1.32 -23.08 18.13
CA PHE A 32 -0.52 -22.04 17.49
C PHE A 32 -0.47 -20.73 18.32
N PRO A 33 0.00 -20.74 19.58
CA PRO A 33 0.08 -19.55 20.44
C PRO A 33 1.35 -18.72 20.13
N VAL A 34 1.59 -18.42 18.85
CA VAL A 34 2.80 -17.73 18.39
C VAL A 34 2.45 -16.29 17.99
N GLY A 35 3.31 -15.33 18.36
CA GLY A 35 3.19 -13.93 17.95
C GLY A 35 2.06 -13.16 18.63
N LYS A 36 1.86 -11.91 18.19
CA LYS A 36 0.73 -11.06 18.60
C LYS A 36 -0.22 -10.78 17.44
N GLU A 37 0.20 -11.13 16.23
CA GLU A 37 -0.47 -10.87 14.97
C GLU A 37 -1.66 -11.81 14.80
N ARG A 38 -2.86 -11.25 14.87
CA ARG A 38 -4.08 -11.93 14.43
C ARG A 38 -4.12 -11.98 12.92
N MET A 39 -4.84 -12.96 12.37
CA MET A 39 -5.18 -12.94 10.96
C MET A 39 -5.85 -11.59 10.61
N PRO A 40 -5.36 -10.86 9.60
CA PRO A 40 -5.98 -9.60 9.19
C PRO A 40 -7.48 -9.80 8.91
N ILE A 41 -8.33 -8.91 9.43
CA ILE A 41 -9.78 -9.09 9.34
C ILE A 41 -10.28 -8.96 7.89
N GLU A 42 -9.53 -8.27 7.05
CA GLU A 42 -9.80 -8.06 5.63
C GLU A 42 -9.90 -9.40 4.88
N VAL A 43 -9.06 -10.40 5.22
CA VAL A 43 -9.16 -11.73 4.60
C VAL A 43 -10.39 -12.49 5.08
N VAL A 44 -10.88 -12.23 6.30
CA VAL A 44 -12.14 -12.80 6.78
C VAL A 44 -13.32 -12.26 5.96
N TYR A 45 -13.30 -10.98 5.61
CA TYR A 45 -14.29 -10.40 4.69
C TYR A 45 -14.16 -10.99 3.29
N GLY A 46 -12.93 -11.19 2.79
CA GLY A 46 -12.68 -11.92 1.54
C GLY A 46 -13.23 -13.35 1.56
N PHE A 47 -13.08 -14.05 2.68
CA PHE A 47 -13.70 -15.36 2.89
C PHE A 47 -15.23 -15.27 2.92
N ALA A 48 -15.81 -14.27 3.57
CA ALA A 48 -17.26 -14.11 3.61
C ALA A 48 -17.85 -13.86 2.22
N GLN A 49 -17.21 -13.03 1.39
CA GLN A 49 -17.58 -12.86 -0.03
C GLN A 49 -17.53 -14.18 -0.78
N LEU A 50 -16.46 -14.96 -0.57
CA LEU A 50 -16.28 -16.28 -1.18
C LEU A 50 -17.36 -17.28 -0.73
N LYS A 51 -17.63 -17.40 0.57
CA LYS A 51 -18.64 -18.34 1.09
C LYS A 51 -20.04 -17.98 0.62
N ARG A 52 -20.35 -16.68 0.55
CA ARG A 52 -21.60 -16.16 -0.03
C ARG A 52 -21.72 -16.56 -1.51
N GLY A 53 -20.70 -16.29 -2.33
CA GLY A 53 -20.68 -16.68 -3.74
C GLY A 53 -20.74 -18.19 -3.96
N ALA A 54 -20.07 -18.98 -3.11
CA ALA A 54 -20.11 -20.44 -3.15
C ALA A 54 -21.49 -21.02 -2.81
N ALA A 55 -22.21 -20.43 -1.85
CA ALA A 55 -23.58 -20.85 -1.54
C ALA A 55 -24.53 -20.60 -2.72
N LEU A 56 -24.45 -19.41 -3.33
CA LEU A 56 -25.23 -19.06 -4.51
C LEU A 56 -24.92 -19.97 -5.71
N ALA A 57 -23.64 -20.20 -6.00
CA ALA A 57 -23.23 -21.08 -7.09
C ALA A 57 -23.66 -22.53 -6.87
N ASN A 58 -23.48 -23.08 -5.67
CA ASN A 58 -23.92 -24.44 -5.37
C ASN A 58 -25.45 -24.57 -5.46
N HIS A 59 -26.21 -23.53 -5.09
CA HIS A 59 -27.65 -23.53 -5.26
C HIS A 59 -28.07 -23.50 -6.74
N GLU A 60 -27.51 -22.61 -7.57
CA GLU A 60 -27.79 -22.61 -9.01
C GLU A 60 -27.44 -23.93 -9.70
N LEU A 61 -26.44 -24.64 -9.17
CA LEU A 61 -25.99 -25.93 -9.66
C LEU A 61 -26.76 -27.12 -9.05
N GLY A 62 -27.83 -26.87 -8.29
CA GLY A 62 -28.68 -27.90 -7.70
C GLY A 62 -28.04 -28.71 -6.56
N LYS A 63 -26.95 -28.21 -5.97
CA LYS A 63 -26.19 -28.86 -4.89
C LYS A 63 -26.56 -28.36 -3.49
N LEU A 64 -27.35 -27.29 -3.39
CA LEU A 64 -27.75 -26.67 -2.12
C LEU A 64 -29.24 -26.24 -2.18
N SER A 65 -30.01 -26.56 -1.15
CA SER A 65 -31.41 -26.15 -1.02
C SER A 65 -31.55 -24.64 -0.85
N ASP A 66 -32.74 -24.11 -1.10
CA ASP A 66 -33.04 -22.68 -0.87
C ASP A 66 -32.77 -22.27 0.58
N ALA A 67 -33.31 -23.02 1.54
CA ALA A 67 -33.16 -22.71 2.96
C ALA A 67 -31.69 -22.65 3.37
N LYS A 68 -30.87 -23.61 2.92
CA LYS A 68 -29.44 -23.61 3.24
C LYS A 68 -28.68 -22.46 2.59
N LYS A 69 -28.98 -22.15 1.33
CA LYS A 69 -28.37 -21.02 0.62
C LYS A 69 -28.73 -19.70 1.30
N ASP A 70 -29.99 -19.47 1.64
CA ASP A 70 -30.44 -18.24 2.31
C ASP A 70 -29.78 -18.09 3.69
N ALA A 71 -29.69 -19.18 4.46
CA ALA A 71 -29.05 -19.16 5.78
C ALA A 71 -27.55 -18.85 5.72
N ILE A 72 -26.82 -19.44 4.76
CA ILE A 72 -25.38 -19.15 4.58
C ILE A 72 -25.17 -17.72 4.10
N VAL A 73 -25.98 -17.24 3.15
CA VAL A 73 -25.92 -15.85 2.67
C VAL A 73 -26.16 -14.88 3.82
N TYR A 74 -27.20 -15.09 4.63
CA TYR A 74 -27.49 -14.29 5.82
C TYR A 74 -26.30 -14.24 6.78
N ALA A 75 -25.69 -15.38 7.08
CA ALA A 75 -24.53 -15.44 7.97
C ALA A 75 -23.31 -14.70 7.39
N CYS A 76 -23.05 -14.83 6.08
CA CYS A 76 -21.96 -14.12 5.41
C CYS A 76 -22.18 -12.61 5.41
N ASP A 77 -23.42 -12.15 5.17
CA ASP A 77 -23.77 -10.73 5.20
C ASP A 77 -23.50 -10.12 6.58
N ARG A 78 -23.76 -10.85 7.66
CA ARG A 78 -23.39 -10.40 9.03
C ARG A 78 -21.89 -10.30 9.26
N VAL A 79 -21.09 -11.18 8.66
CA VAL A 79 -19.62 -11.04 8.67
C VAL A 79 -19.20 -9.80 7.90
N LEU A 80 -19.75 -9.58 6.71
CA LEU A 80 -19.45 -8.40 5.86
C LEU A 80 -19.90 -7.08 6.51
N ASN A 81 -20.98 -7.11 7.31
CA ASN A 81 -21.44 -5.99 8.12
C ASN A 81 -20.63 -5.79 9.42
N LYS A 82 -19.55 -6.56 9.62
CA LYS A 82 -18.62 -6.47 10.76
C LYS A 82 -19.26 -6.77 12.12
N GLU A 83 -20.37 -7.47 12.13
CA GLU A 83 -21.09 -7.82 13.37
C GLU A 83 -20.41 -8.97 14.14
N LEU A 84 -19.50 -9.70 13.49
CA LEU A 84 -18.97 -10.98 13.94
C LEU A 84 -17.45 -11.00 14.13
N ASP A 85 -16.76 -9.86 14.01
CA ASP A 85 -15.29 -9.76 13.99
C ASP A 85 -14.62 -10.45 15.19
N GLU A 86 -15.25 -10.39 16.36
CA GLU A 86 -14.73 -11.00 17.59
C GLU A 86 -14.74 -12.53 17.61
N HIS A 87 -15.27 -13.18 16.57
CA HIS A 87 -15.34 -14.63 16.41
C HIS A 87 -14.22 -15.19 15.51
N PHE A 88 -13.24 -14.37 15.14
CA PHE A 88 -12.08 -14.79 14.33
C PHE A 88 -10.76 -14.61 15.12
N PRO A 89 -10.45 -15.51 16.08
CA PRO A 89 -9.37 -15.29 17.04
C PRO A 89 -7.99 -15.74 16.55
N LEU A 90 -7.90 -16.34 15.36
CA LEU A 90 -6.70 -17.04 14.91
C LEU A 90 -5.56 -16.09 14.56
N VAL A 91 -4.33 -16.58 14.71
CA VAL A 91 -3.10 -15.85 14.41
C VAL A 91 -2.65 -16.06 12.97
N VAL A 92 -1.78 -15.20 12.47
CA VAL A 92 -1.12 -15.38 11.16
C VAL A 92 -0.25 -16.63 11.13
N TRP A 93 0.44 -16.90 12.25
CA TRP A 93 1.42 -17.97 12.42
C TRP A 93 0.76 -19.33 12.64
N GLN A 94 -0.05 -19.73 11.66
CA GLN A 94 -0.88 -20.93 11.67
C GLN A 94 -0.44 -21.89 10.55
N THR A 95 -1.27 -22.86 10.18
CA THR A 95 -1.03 -23.69 8.99
C THR A 95 -0.80 -22.82 7.75
N GLY A 96 0.23 -23.18 6.99
CA GLY A 96 0.72 -22.39 5.86
C GLY A 96 -0.23 -22.27 4.67
N SER A 97 -1.20 -23.18 4.55
CA SER A 97 -2.29 -23.08 3.56
C SER A 97 -3.41 -22.14 4.00
N GLY A 98 -3.47 -21.79 5.28
CA GLY A 98 -4.58 -21.03 5.87
C GLY A 98 -5.85 -21.85 6.13
N THR A 99 -5.78 -23.19 6.11
CA THR A 99 -6.90 -24.09 6.41
C THR A 99 -7.64 -23.73 7.71
N GLN A 100 -6.92 -23.34 8.76
CA GLN A 100 -7.54 -23.03 10.04
C GLN A 100 -8.41 -21.77 9.97
N SER A 101 -8.00 -20.73 9.23
CA SER A 101 -8.85 -19.57 8.98
C SER A 101 -10.05 -19.89 8.08
N ASN A 102 -9.86 -20.72 7.04
CA ASN A 102 -11.00 -21.20 6.24
C ASN A 102 -12.03 -21.93 7.11
N MET A 103 -11.56 -22.84 7.97
CA MET A 103 -12.42 -23.57 8.90
C MET A 103 -13.04 -22.68 9.97
N ASN A 104 -12.33 -21.66 10.45
CA ASN A 104 -12.89 -20.69 11.38
C ASN A 104 -14.08 -19.95 10.76
N VAL A 105 -13.97 -19.52 9.51
CA VAL A 105 -15.11 -18.92 8.80
C VAL A 105 -16.23 -19.93 8.59
N ASN A 106 -15.92 -21.16 8.18
CA ASN A 106 -16.93 -22.20 8.01
C ASN A 106 -17.71 -22.47 9.30
N GLU A 107 -17.03 -22.58 10.45
CA GLU A 107 -17.65 -22.83 11.75
C GLU A 107 -18.53 -21.67 12.21
N VAL A 108 -18.03 -20.43 12.11
CA VAL A 108 -18.80 -19.23 12.49
C VAL A 108 -20.03 -19.05 11.60
N VAL A 109 -19.87 -19.16 10.28
CA VAL A 109 -20.98 -19.08 9.32
C VAL A 109 -21.99 -20.19 9.58
N SER A 110 -21.54 -21.42 9.79
CA SER A 110 -22.41 -22.56 10.12
C SER A 110 -23.21 -22.31 11.40
N TYR A 111 -22.58 -21.79 12.46
CA TYR A 111 -23.25 -21.49 13.72
C TYR A 111 -24.38 -20.46 13.54
N VAL A 112 -24.08 -19.36 12.85
CA VAL A 112 -25.05 -18.28 12.61
C VAL A 112 -26.17 -18.74 11.68
N ALA A 113 -25.84 -19.48 10.61
CA ALA A 113 -26.80 -20.01 9.67
C ALA A 113 -27.77 -21.02 10.33
N ASN A 114 -27.28 -21.87 11.23
CA ASN A 114 -28.16 -22.77 11.99
C ASN A 114 -29.07 -22.02 12.97
N THR A 115 -28.61 -20.91 13.55
CA THR A 115 -29.46 -20.05 14.38
C THR A 115 -30.59 -19.46 13.54
N TYR A 116 -30.26 -18.94 12.35
CA TYR A 116 -31.23 -18.41 11.40
C TYR A 116 -32.27 -19.48 10.96
N LEU A 117 -31.84 -20.69 10.60
CA LEU A 117 -32.75 -21.78 10.20
C LEU A 117 -33.75 -22.14 11.30
N LYS A 118 -33.30 -22.19 12.56
CA LYS A 118 -34.18 -22.45 13.71
C LYS A 118 -35.21 -21.34 13.89
N GLU A 119 -34.83 -20.09 13.71
CA GLU A 119 -35.74 -18.94 13.76
C GLU A 119 -36.77 -18.96 12.62
N GLN A 120 -36.41 -19.52 11.46
CA GLN A 120 -37.33 -19.75 10.34
C GLN A 120 -38.16 -21.04 10.48
N GLY A 121 -37.97 -21.83 11.55
CA GLY A 121 -38.68 -23.09 11.76
C GLY A 121 -38.32 -24.19 10.76
N SER A 122 -37.11 -24.15 10.19
CA SER A 122 -36.60 -25.19 9.29
C SER A 122 -36.01 -26.37 10.07
N ASP A 123 -36.29 -27.59 9.60
CA ASP A 123 -35.67 -28.83 10.10
C ASP A 123 -34.29 -29.11 9.47
N GLU A 124 -33.87 -28.31 8.49
CA GLU A 124 -32.53 -28.43 7.89
C GLU A 124 -31.44 -27.91 8.84
N SER A 125 -30.22 -28.44 8.68
CA SER A 125 -29.04 -27.96 9.39
C SER A 125 -27.91 -27.65 8.42
N ILE A 126 -27.06 -26.69 8.79
CA ILE A 126 -25.81 -26.38 8.08
C ILE A 126 -24.65 -27.10 8.76
N HIS A 127 -23.91 -27.86 7.98
CA HIS A 127 -22.62 -28.41 8.42
C HIS A 127 -21.46 -27.56 7.87
N PRO A 128 -20.42 -27.25 8.67
CA PRO A 128 -19.32 -26.38 8.23
C PRO A 128 -18.57 -26.95 7.01
N ASN A 129 -18.32 -28.25 6.95
CA ASN A 129 -17.66 -28.87 5.79
C ASN A 129 -18.64 -29.14 4.65
N ASP A 130 -19.66 -29.96 4.92
CA ASP A 130 -20.55 -30.46 3.88
C ASP A 130 -21.38 -29.37 3.20
N ASP A 131 -21.73 -28.27 3.89
CA ASP A 131 -22.55 -27.20 3.34
C ASP A 131 -21.78 -25.90 3.10
N VAL A 132 -21.14 -25.33 4.14
CA VAL A 132 -20.41 -24.04 3.98
C VAL A 132 -19.17 -24.20 3.10
N ASN A 133 -18.46 -25.33 3.23
CA ASN A 133 -17.28 -25.66 2.43
C ASN A 133 -17.61 -26.58 1.24
N LYS A 134 -18.88 -26.71 0.85
CA LYS A 134 -19.29 -27.57 -0.28
C LYS A 134 -18.60 -27.13 -1.57
N SER A 135 -18.06 -28.10 -2.32
CA SER A 135 -17.32 -27.90 -3.58
C SER A 135 -15.99 -27.14 -3.44
N GLN A 136 -15.47 -26.95 -2.22
CA GLN A 136 -14.30 -26.11 -1.94
C GLN A 136 -13.18 -26.89 -1.23
N SER A 137 -11.96 -26.34 -1.27
CA SER A 137 -10.82 -26.75 -0.47
C SER A 137 -10.21 -25.53 0.24
N SER A 138 -9.53 -25.71 1.36
CA SER A 138 -8.72 -24.62 1.92
C SER A 138 -7.67 -24.10 0.93
N ASN A 139 -7.18 -24.99 0.06
CA ASN A 139 -6.11 -24.69 -0.88
C ASN A 139 -6.54 -23.69 -1.96
N ASP A 140 -7.78 -23.74 -2.44
CA ASP A 140 -8.33 -22.79 -3.42
C ASP A 140 -9.16 -21.66 -2.80
N THR A 141 -9.60 -21.79 -1.54
CA THR A 141 -10.36 -20.75 -0.85
C THR A 141 -9.48 -19.66 -0.24
N PHE A 142 -8.37 -19.99 0.44
CA PHE A 142 -7.48 -18.98 1.03
C PHE A 142 -6.85 -18.04 0.00
N PRO A 143 -6.24 -18.51 -1.12
CA PRO A 143 -5.74 -17.61 -2.15
C PRO A 143 -6.86 -16.76 -2.79
N THR A 144 -8.06 -17.31 -2.94
CA THR A 144 -9.22 -16.52 -3.41
C THR A 144 -9.57 -15.39 -2.43
N ALA A 145 -9.68 -15.70 -1.14
CA ALA A 145 -9.96 -14.70 -0.10
C ALA A 145 -8.83 -13.66 0.01
N MET A 146 -7.56 -14.07 -0.16
CA MET A 146 -6.41 -13.18 -0.23
C MET A 146 -6.55 -12.19 -1.38
N HIS A 147 -6.82 -12.66 -2.60
CA HIS A 147 -6.97 -11.78 -3.77
C HIS A 147 -8.14 -10.80 -3.61
N VAL A 148 -9.29 -11.27 -3.11
CA VAL A 148 -10.45 -10.40 -2.86
C VAL A 148 -10.12 -9.31 -1.83
N ALA A 149 -9.46 -9.68 -0.72
CA ALA A 149 -9.06 -8.72 0.32
C ALA A 149 -8.04 -7.70 -0.19
N LEU A 150 -6.98 -8.16 -0.85
CA LEU A 150 -5.93 -7.29 -1.37
C LEU A 150 -6.46 -6.29 -2.40
N TYR A 151 -7.28 -6.76 -3.36
CA TYR A 151 -7.86 -5.88 -4.36
C TYR A 151 -8.76 -4.83 -3.71
N ASN A 152 -9.60 -5.23 -2.74
CA ASN A 152 -10.47 -4.29 -2.03
C ASN A 152 -9.68 -3.21 -1.28
N GLU A 153 -8.62 -3.56 -0.56
CA GLU A 153 -7.83 -2.59 0.19
C GLU A 153 -7.03 -1.66 -0.73
N VAL A 154 -6.57 -2.14 -1.89
CA VAL A 154 -5.96 -1.28 -2.90
C VAL A 154 -6.96 -0.22 -3.40
N GLU A 155 -8.15 -0.64 -3.83
CA GLU A 155 -9.18 0.26 -4.39
C GLU A 155 -9.74 1.24 -3.34
N THR A 156 -9.97 0.77 -2.12
CA THR A 156 -10.71 1.55 -1.11
C THR A 156 -9.84 2.36 -0.16
N LYS A 157 -8.54 2.04 -0.06
CA LYS A 157 -7.59 2.72 0.83
C LYS A 157 -6.43 3.33 0.07
N LEU A 158 -5.66 2.51 -0.65
CA LEU A 158 -4.38 2.94 -1.20
C LEU A 158 -4.53 3.93 -2.34
N GLU A 159 -5.40 3.64 -3.31
CA GLU A 159 -5.58 4.51 -4.48
C GLU A 159 -6.16 5.88 -4.13
N PRO A 160 -7.17 6.00 -3.25
CA PRO A 160 -7.63 7.31 -2.77
C PRO A 160 -6.52 8.12 -2.11
N ALA A 161 -5.71 7.51 -1.24
CA ALA A 161 -4.62 8.20 -0.53
C ALA A 161 -3.51 8.65 -1.49
N LEU A 162 -3.11 7.78 -2.43
CA LEU A 162 -2.14 8.11 -3.47
C LEU A 162 -2.62 9.29 -4.32
N LYS A 163 -3.88 9.23 -4.76
CA LYS A 163 -4.50 10.28 -5.57
C LYS A 163 -4.56 11.61 -4.81
N ALA A 164 -4.96 11.60 -3.53
CA ALA A 164 -5.06 12.80 -2.71
C ALA A 164 -3.69 13.50 -2.59
N LEU A 165 -2.64 12.75 -2.26
CA LEU A 165 -1.28 13.30 -2.16
C LEU A 165 -0.76 13.82 -3.51
N ARG A 166 -0.98 13.07 -4.59
CA ARG A 166 -0.64 13.49 -5.96
C ARG A 166 -1.33 14.80 -6.34
N ASP A 167 -2.63 14.91 -6.06
CA ASP A 167 -3.42 16.09 -6.40
C ASP A 167 -2.98 17.32 -5.58
N THR A 168 -2.59 17.14 -4.31
CA THR A 168 -1.95 18.19 -3.50
C THR A 168 -0.65 18.66 -4.13
N PHE A 169 0.25 17.75 -4.53
CA PHE A 169 1.50 18.15 -5.17
C PHE A 169 1.28 18.81 -6.52
N LYS A 170 0.26 18.41 -7.29
CA LYS A 170 -0.12 19.11 -8.52
C LYS A 170 -0.53 20.56 -8.23
N GLN A 171 -1.34 20.79 -7.20
CA GLN A 171 -1.73 22.15 -6.81
C GLN A 171 -0.52 22.98 -6.37
N LYS A 172 0.40 22.39 -5.60
CA LYS A 172 1.63 23.07 -5.14
C LYS A 172 2.60 23.35 -6.28
N GLU A 173 2.71 22.44 -7.25
CA GLU A 173 3.47 22.63 -8.49
C GLU A 173 2.98 23.86 -9.25
N GLU A 174 1.66 23.99 -9.45
CA GLU A 174 1.05 25.14 -10.11
C GLU A 174 1.22 26.43 -9.29
N GLN A 175 0.98 26.35 -7.97
CA GLN A 175 1.08 27.49 -7.05
C GLN A 175 2.49 28.08 -6.99
N TYR A 176 3.53 27.24 -7.08
CA TYR A 176 4.93 27.65 -6.92
C TYR A 176 5.73 27.61 -8.21
N HIS A 177 5.04 27.61 -9.36
CA HIS A 177 5.67 27.54 -10.68
C HIS A 177 6.65 28.70 -10.95
N ASP A 178 6.36 29.90 -10.46
CA ASP A 178 7.16 31.09 -10.76
C ASP A 178 8.32 31.34 -9.79
N ILE A 179 8.46 30.51 -8.75
CA ILE A 179 9.53 30.68 -7.77
C ILE A 179 10.80 30.00 -8.29
N ILE A 180 11.84 30.79 -8.56
CA ILE A 180 13.13 30.28 -9.01
C ILE A 180 14.03 30.08 -7.79
N LYS A 181 14.62 28.89 -7.69
CA LYS A 181 15.54 28.48 -6.63
C LYS A 181 16.81 27.90 -7.21
N ILE A 182 17.81 27.71 -6.36
CA ILE A 182 19.01 26.98 -6.76
C ILE A 182 18.75 25.46 -6.78
N GLY A 183 19.10 24.80 -7.88
CA GLY A 183 19.12 23.35 -7.94
C GLY A 183 20.30 22.79 -7.13
N ARG A 184 20.19 21.54 -6.68
CA ARG A 184 21.30 20.84 -6.01
C ARG A 184 21.53 19.46 -6.61
N THR A 185 22.78 19.18 -6.98
CA THR A 185 23.21 17.85 -7.42
C THR A 185 24.42 17.44 -6.60
N HIS A 186 24.49 16.19 -6.14
CA HIS A 186 25.51 15.75 -5.19
C HIS A 186 25.58 16.61 -3.90
N LEU A 187 24.45 17.21 -3.50
CA LEU A 187 24.33 18.19 -2.41
C LEU A 187 25.12 19.50 -2.62
N GLN A 188 25.68 19.72 -3.81
CA GLN A 188 26.35 20.98 -4.19
C GLN A 188 25.38 21.87 -4.98
N ASP A 189 25.62 23.17 -4.93
CA ASP A 189 24.96 24.14 -5.80
C ASP A 189 25.03 23.71 -7.27
N ALA A 190 23.92 23.87 -7.99
CA ALA A 190 23.79 23.60 -9.42
C ALA A 190 23.13 24.80 -10.12
N THR A 191 22.62 24.61 -11.34
CA THR A 191 21.88 25.66 -12.05
C THR A 191 20.50 25.93 -11.42
N PRO A 192 19.90 27.10 -11.68
CA PRO A 192 18.55 27.40 -11.22
C PRO A 192 17.50 26.41 -11.74
N ILE A 193 16.45 26.21 -10.95
CA ILE A 193 15.21 25.51 -11.33
C ILE A 193 14.02 26.26 -10.74
N ARG A 194 12.82 26.07 -11.28
CA ARG A 194 11.59 26.49 -10.60
C ARG A 194 11.25 25.54 -9.46
N LEU A 195 10.74 26.05 -8.34
CA LEU A 195 10.21 25.20 -7.25
C LEU A 195 9.07 24.33 -7.77
N GLY A 196 8.21 24.86 -8.65
CA GLY A 196 7.21 24.05 -9.34
C GLY A 196 7.81 22.91 -10.17
N GLN A 197 8.96 23.09 -10.82
CA GLN A 197 9.64 21.99 -11.53
C GLN A 197 10.15 20.91 -10.57
N GLU A 198 10.67 21.28 -9.39
CA GLU A 198 11.08 20.32 -8.36
C GLU A 198 9.88 19.50 -7.86
N ILE A 199 8.76 20.16 -7.55
CA ILE A 199 7.51 19.52 -7.11
C ILE A 199 6.90 18.64 -8.22
N SER A 200 7.04 19.05 -9.49
CA SER A 200 6.59 18.25 -10.64
C SER A 200 7.24 16.87 -10.67
N GLY A 201 8.49 16.76 -10.21
CA GLY A 201 9.20 15.50 -10.04
C GLY A 201 8.55 14.62 -8.97
N TRP A 202 8.19 15.20 -7.82
CA TRP A 202 7.49 14.48 -6.74
C TRP A 202 6.10 14.01 -7.18
N ARG A 203 5.31 14.88 -7.83
CA ARG A 203 4.00 14.51 -8.38
C ARG A 203 4.14 13.40 -9.42
N TYR A 204 5.07 13.51 -10.36
CA TYR A 204 5.23 12.53 -11.44
C TYR A 204 5.71 11.16 -10.95
N MET A 205 6.48 11.09 -9.86
CA MET A 205 6.77 9.84 -9.16
C MET A 205 5.48 9.13 -8.74
N LEU A 206 4.51 9.87 -8.18
CA LEU A 206 3.21 9.33 -7.80
C LEU A 206 2.35 8.92 -9.00
N ASP A 207 2.34 9.69 -10.10
CA ASP A 207 1.69 9.27 -11.36
C ASP A 207 2.23 7.92 -11.88
N LYS A 208 3.56 7.75 -11.81
CA LYS A 208 4.20 6.51 -12.24
C LYS A 208 3.83 5.35 -11.34
N CYS A 209 3.83 5.57 -10.03
CA CYS A 209 3.38 4.57 -9.08
C CYS A 209 1.91 4.19 -9.27
N GLU A 210 1.02 5.13 -9.60
CA GLU A 210 -0.39 4.87 -9.93
C GLU A 210 -0.53 3.97 -11.16
N THR A 211 0.31 4.20 -12.19
CA THR A 211 0.35 3.34 -13.38
C THR A 211 0.83 1.92 -13.03
N LEU A 212 1.96 1.81 -12.31
CA LEU A 212 2.53 0.53 -11.89
C LEU A 212 1.59 -0.26 -10.96
N LEU A 213 0.84 0.43 -10.11
CA LEU A 213 -0.16 -0.17 -9.24
C LEU A 213 -1.37 -0.67 -10.04
N SER A 214 -1.85 0.13 -11.00
CA SER A 214 -2.96 -0.25 -11.88
C SER A 214 -2.65 -1.48 -12.72
N GLU A 215 -1.43 -1.57 -13.25
CA GLU A 215 -0.96 -2.73 -14.01
C GLU A 215 -0.85 -3.97 -13.11
N SER A 216 -0.24 -3.86 -11.93
CA SER A 216 -0.03 -5.02 -11.06
C SER A 216 -1.30 -5.51 -10.39
N LYS A 217 -2.20 -4.62 -9.94
CA LYS A 217 -3.48 -5.00 -9.32
C LYS A 217 -4.41 -5.74 -10.27
N ALA A 218 -4.30 -5.49 -11.59
CA ALA A 218 -5.14 -6.18 -12.58
C ALA A 218 -4.93 -7.70 -12.56
N HIS A 219 -3.74 -8.17 -12.20
CA HIS A 219 -3.45 -9.61 -12.10
C HIS A 219 -4.14 -10.27 -10.88
N ILE A 220 -4.44 -9.50 -9.83
CA ILE A 220 -5.10 -9.98 -8.61
C ILE A 220 -6.56 -10.39 -8.87
N LEU A 221 -7.18 -9.92 -9.96
CA LEU A 221 -8.56 -10.26 -10.33
C LEU A 221 -8.78 -11.75 -10.65
N ASN A 222 -7.71 -12.53 -10.83
CA ASN A 222 -7.77 -13.96 -11.12
C ASN A 222 -7.90 -14.77 -9.83
N LEU A 223 -8.99 -15.51 -9.67
CA LEU A 223 -9.31 -16.27 -8.46
C LEU A 223 -9.00 -17.77 -8.62
N ALA A 224 -8.45 -18.36 -7.55
CA ALA A 224 -8.10 -19.78 -7.51
C ALA A 224 -9.32 -20.72 -7.37
N ILE A 225 -10.48 -20.21 -6.95
CA ILE A 225 -11.67 -20.99 -6.63
C ILE A 225 -12.09 -21.95 -7.76
N GLY A 226 -12.37 -23.19 -7.40
CA GLY A 226 -12.65 -24.28 -8.34
C GLY A 226 -11.42 -25.15 -8.64
N GLY A 227 -10.23 -24.74 -8.19
CA GLY A 227 -9.03 -25.59 -8.24
C GLY A 227 -9.07 -26.75 -7.23
N THR A 228 -9.84 -26.63 -6.16
CA THR A 228 -9.99 -27.61 -5.07
C THR A 228 -8.66 -28.00 -4.42
N ALA A 229 -8.35 -29.28 -4.25
CA ALA A 229 -7.20 -29.73 -3.48
C ALA A 229 -5.85 -29.40 -4.14
N VAL A 230 -5.73 -29.68 -5.45
CA VAL A 230 -4.43 -29.66 -6.17
C VAL A 230 -4.52 -29.00 -7.55
N GLY A 231 -5.64 -28.38 -7.90
CA GLY A 231 -5.84 -27.66 -9.17
C GLY A 231 -6.71 -28.40 -10.19
N THR A 232 -7.04 -29.67 -9.95
CA THR A 232 -7.83 -30.50 -10.88
C THR A 232 -9.33 -30.23 -10.85
N GLY A 233 -9.83 -29.53 -9.83
CA GLY A 233 -11.27 -29.33 -9.63
C GLY A 233 -12.05 -30.56 -9.14
N ILE A 234 -11.37 -31.59 -8.64
CA ILE A 234 -12.03 -32.80 -8.13
C ILE A 234 -13.06 -32.44 -7.04
N ASN A 235 -14.26 -33.06 -7.13
CA ASN A 235 -15.42 -32.81 -6.27
C ASN A 235 -16.11 -31.44 -6.44
N ALA A 236 -15.63 -30.56 -7.33
CA ALA A 236 -16.37 -29.37 -7.76
C ALA A 236 -17.22 -29.68 -9.01
N HIS A 237 -18.24 -28.85 -9.27
CA HIS A 237 -18.92 -28.88 -10.58
C HIS A 237 -18.03 -28.16 -11.62
N PRO A 238 -18.03 -28.55 -12.91
CA PRO A 238 -17.22 -27.89 -13.93
C PRO A 238 -17.41 -26.36 -13.99
N GLU A 239 -18.64 -25.87 -13.81
CA GLU A 239 -18.96 -24.43 -13.81
C GLU A 239 -18.80 -23.73 -12.45
N PHE A 240 -18.39 -24.44 -11.39
CA PHE A 240 -18.39 -23.90 -10.02
C PHE A 240 -17.46 -22.69 -9.88
N GLY A 241 -16.22 -22.79 -10.35
CA GLY A 241 -15.23 -21.71 -10.23
C GLY A 241 -15.68 -20.42 -10.92
N ASP A 242 -16.22 -20.53 -12.14
CA ASP A 242 -16.69 -19.39 -12.93
C ASP A 242 -17.92 -18.73 -12.31
N LYS A 243 -18.89 -19.53 -11.83
CA LYS A 243 -20.08 -19.01 -11.15
C LYS A 243 -19.71 -18.30 -9.85
N VAL A 244 -18.80 -18.86 -9.04
CA VAL A 244 -18.37 -18.20 -7.80
C VAL A 244 -17.64 -16.89 -8.09
N ALA A 245 -16.72 -16.87 -9.05
CA ALA A 245 -16.04 -15.63 -9.45
C ALA A 245 -17.03 -14.57 -9.93
N LYS A 246 -18.03 -14.96 -10.75
CA LYS A 246 -19.11 -14.07 -11.18
C LYS A 246 -19.90 -13.50 -9.99
N PHE A 247 -20.31 -14.32 -9.02
CA PHE A 247 -21.02 -13.81 -7.85
C PHE A 247 -20.17 -12.91 -6.97
N ILE A 248 -18.88 -13.20 -6.81
CA ILE A 248 -17.94 -12.30 -6.10
C ILE A 248 -17.85 -10.96 -6.85
N ALA A 249 -17.77 -11.00 -8.19
CA ALA A 249 -17.73 -9.79 -9.01
C ALA A 249 -19.00 -8.95 -8.87
N GLU A 250 -20.18 -9.57 -8.91
CA GLU A 250 -21.47 -8.89 -8.71
C GLU A 250 -21.58 -8.26 -7.30
N ASN A 251 -21.09 -8.95 -6.27
CA ASN A 251 -21.20 -8.49 -4.89
C ASN A 251 -20.22 -7.35 -4.55
N THR A 252 -19.04 -7.35 -5.18
CA THR A 252 -17.98 -6.38 -4.90
C THR A 252 -17.95 -5.23 -5.88
N GLY A 253 -18.52 -5.40 -7.07
CA GLY A 253 -18.41 -4.45 -8.18
C GLY A 253 -17.10 -4.53 -8.96
N TYR A 254 -16.19 -5.45 -8.58
CA TYR A 254 -14.89 -5.63 -9.24
C TYR A 254 -14.93 -6.81 -10.23
N PRO A 255 -14.23 -6.74 -11.38
CA PRO A 255 -14.34 -7.73 -12.45
C PRO A 255 -13.53 -9.01 -12.18
N PHE A 256 -13.78 -9.67 -11.04
CA PHE A 256 -13.12 -10.93 -10.70
C PHE A 256 -13.50 -12.05 -11.67
N VAL A 257 -12.51 -12.86 -12.00
CA VAL A 257 -12.66 -14.01 -12.92
C VAL A 257 -12.00 -15.25 -12.33
N SER A 258 -12.41 -16.43 -12.79
CA SER A 258 -11.73 -17.67 -12.41
C SER A 258 -10.39 -17.77 -13.15
N SER A 259 -9.29 -18.05 -12.45
CA SER A 259 -7.96 -18.19 -13.07
C SER A 259 -7.93 -19.28 -14.15
N GLU A 260 -7.35 -19.00 -15.31
CA GLU A 260 -7.24 -19.97 -16.42
C GLU A 260 -6.42 -21.22 -16.04
N ASN A 261 -5.44 -21.07 -15.14
CA ASN A 261 -4.61 -22.16 -14.68
C ASN A 261 -4.65 -22.31 -13.16
N LYS A 262 -5.43 -23.30 -12.71
CA LYS A 262 -5.61 -23.59 -11.29
C LYS A 262 -4.39 -24.20 -10.61
N PHE A 263 -3.46 -24.82 -11.33
CA PHE A 263 -2.23 -25.32 -10.73
C PHE A 263 -1.32 -24.15 -10.33
N HIS A 264 -1.16 -23.18 -11.23
CA HIS A 264 -0.43 -21.94 -10.97
C HIS A 264 -1.03 -21.18 -9.79
N ALA A 265 -2.35 -20.93 -9.81
CA ALA A 265 -3.06 -20.19 -8.75
C ALA A 265 -2.97 -20.82 -7.34
N LEU A 266 -2.58 -22.09 -7.22
CA LEU A 266 -2.38 -22.77 -5.93
C LEU A 266 -0.90 -22.79 -5.51
N THR A 267 0.01 -22.98 -6.47
CA THR A 267 1.44 -23.18 -6.20
C THR A 267 2.26 -21.90 -6.18
N ALA A 268 1.81 -20.84 -6.84
CA ALA A 268 2.56 -19.58 -6.97
C ALA A 268 1.67 -18.40 -6.55
N HIS A 269 2.32 -17.29 -6.18
CA HIS A 269 1.66 -16.03 -5.82
C HIS A 269 2.40 -14.86 -6.48
N ASP A 270 2.78 -15.05 -7.74
CA ASP A 270 3.61 -14.10 -8.49
C ASP A 270 2.88 -12.77 -8.68
N GLU A 271 1.56 -12.81 -8.83
CA GLU A 271 0.69 -11.64 -8.91
C GLU A 271 0.79 -10.78 -7.65
N VAL A 272 0.84 -11.43 -6.47
CA VAL A 272 1.00 -10.74 -5.18
C VAL A 272 2.42 -10.21 -5.01
N VAL A 273 3.44 -10.93 -5.49
CA VAL A 273 4.82 -10.45 -5.51
C VAL A 273 4.95 -9.21 -6.41
N GLN A 274 4.34 -9.22 -7.59
CA GLN A 274 4.35 -8.08 -8.51
C GLN A 274 3.60 -6.89 -7.93
N LEU A 275 2.43 -7.10 -7.32
CA LEU A 275 1.70 -6.05 -6.58
C LEU A 275 2.59 -5.42 -5.51
N HIS A 276 3.22 -6.25 -4.67
CA HIS A 276 4.11 -5.76 -3.62
C HIS A 276 5.34 -5.02 -4.19
N GLY A 277 5.85 -5.45 -5.35
CA GLY A 277 6.88 -4.73 -6.08
C GLY A 277 6.47 -3.29 -6.43
N SER A 278 5.23 -3.06 -6.85
CA SER A 278 4.67 -1.71 -7.06
C SER A 278 4.55 -0.94 -5.73
N LEU A 279 4.16 -1.59 -4.63
CA LEU A 279 4.12 -0.96 -3.29
C LEU A 279 5.53 -0.53 -2.83
N LYS A 280 6.56 -1.34 -3.10
CA LYS A 280 7.95 -1.00 -2.82
C LYS A 280 8.40 0.20 -3.65
N ALA A 281 8.07 0.26 -4.94
CA ALA A 281 8.40 1.41 -5.78
C ALA A 281 7.78 2.70 -5.23
N LEU A 282 6.50 2.64 -4.83
CA LEU A 282 5.83 3.75 -4.16
C LEU A 282 6.54 4.13 -2.85
N ALA A 283 6.92 3.16 -2.02
CA ALA A 283 7.68 3.42 -0.80
C ALA A 283 9.04 4.10 -1.06
N THR A 284 9.77 3.69 -2.11
CA THR A 284 11.05 4.32 -2.47
C THR A 284 10.88 5.78 -2.91
N ASP A 285 9.81 6.07 -3.65
CA ASP A 285 9.52 7.43 -4.10
C ASP A 285 9.05 8.32 -2.94
N LEU A 286 8.17 7.81 -2.07
CA LEU A 286 7.75 8.51 -0.85
C LEU A 286 8.94 8.80 0.09
N MET A 287 9.88 7.86 0.21
CA MET A 287 11.14 8.08 0.94
C MET A 287 11.91 9.26 0.36
N LYS A 288 12.05 9.36 -0.97
CA LYS A 288 12.74 10.49 -1.63
C LYS A 288 12.00 11.80 -1.37
N ILE A 289 10.69 11.83 -1.59
CA ILE A 289 9.84 13.01 -1.41
C ILE A 289 9.93 13.54 0.03
N ALA A 290 9.73 12.69 1.04
CA ALA A 290 9.82 13.08 2.44
C ALA A 290 11.23 13.55 2.84
N ASN A 291 12.28 12.94 2.25
CA ASN A 291 13.65 13.38 2.45
C ASN A 291 13.90 14.78 1.89
N ASP A 292 13.49 15.06 0.66
CA ASP A 292 13.64 16.38 0.07
C ASP A 292 12.95 17.44 0.93
N ILE A 293 11.69 17.21 1.29
CA ILE A 293 10.90 18.17 2.07
C ILE A 293 11.55 18.45 3.43
N ARG A 294 11.98 17.44 4.18
CA ARG A 294 12.64 17.66 5.48
C ARG A 294 14.01 18.33 5.37
N TRP A 295 14.74 18.11 4.27
CA TRP A 295 16.01 18.80 4.02
C TRP A 295 15.78 20.26 3.64
N LEU A 296 14.84 20.53 2.74
CA LEU A 296 14.47 21.89 2.33
C LEU A 296 13.88 22.70 3.49
N ALA A 297 13.22 22.04 4.45
CA ALA A 297 12.71 22.65 5.68
C ALA A 297 13.71 22.65 6.86
N SER A 298 14.94 22.14 6.68
CA SER A 298 15.92 22.09 7.76
C SER A 298 16.32 23.51 8.20
N GLY A 299 16.28 23.80 9.50
CA GLY A 299 16.50 25.17 9.98
C GLY A 299 16.12 25.38 11.45
N PRO A 300 15.65 26.59 11.84
CA PRO A 300 15.27 27.71 10.96
C PRO A 300 16.45 28.59 10.51
N ARG A 301 17.67 28.41 11.07
CA ARG A 301 18.83 29.28 10.79
C ARG A 301 20.12 28.57 10.40
N ALA A 302 20.22 27.27 10.70
CA ALA A 302 21.45 26.49 10.51
C ALA A 302 21.24 25.31 9.54
N GLY A 303 20.32 25.47 8.60
CA GLY A 303 20.00 24.50 7.55
C GLY A 303 19.73 25.23 6.23
N LEU A 304 18.91 24.63 5.37
CA LEU A 304 18.50 25.25 4.11
C LEU A 304 17.34 26.24 4.29
N ALA A 305 16.30 25.87 5.03
CA ALA A 305 15.12 26.70 5.27
C ALA A 305 14.58 27.37 3.98
N GLU A 306 14.56 26.65 2.86
CA GLU A 306 13.91 27.10 1.62
C GLU A 306 12.39 26.89 1.67
N LEU A 307 11.94 25.94 2.49
CA LEU A 307 10.53 25.67 2.76
C LEU A 307 10.24 25.81 4.26
N SER A 308 9.00 26.17 4.60
CA SER A 308 8.37 25.91 5.89
C SER A 308 7.33 24.79 5.76
N ILE A 309 7.08 24.12 6.87
CA ILE A 309 6.08 23.05 7.01
C ILE A 309 5.25 23.29 8.27
N PRO A 310 4.02 22.75 8.36
CA PRO A 310 3.16 22.92 9.53
C PRO A 310 3.78 22.46 10.83
N GLU A 311 3.54 23.23 11.90
CA GLU A 311 3.98 22.93 13.26
C GLU A 311 2.85 22.21 14.02
N ASN A 312 2.89 20.88 14.05
CA ASN A 312 1.78 20.08 14.60
C ASN A 312 1.93 19.78 16.10
N GLU A 313 3.15 19.72 16.62
CA GLU A 313 3.43 19.43 18.02
C GLU A 313 4.77 20.04 18.50
N PRO A 314 4.96 20.21 19.82
CA PRO A 314 6.25 20.61 20.38
C PRO A 314 7.36 19.59 20.04
N GLY A 315 8.37 20.02 19.27
CA GLY A 315 9.42 19.15 18.75
C GLY A 315 10.54 18.81 19.77
N SER A 316 10.51 19.36 20.98
CA SER A 316 11.50 19.05 22.00
C SER A 316 10.98 19.30 23.41
N SER A 317 11.32 18.40 24.33
CA SER A 317 11.07 18.56 25.77
C SER A 317 11.98 19.60 26.44
N ILE A 318 13.11 19.97 25.81
CA ILE A 318 14.13 20.85 26.41
C ILE A 318 14.37 22.15 25.61
N MET A 319 14.03 22.19 24.32
CA MET A 319 14.19 23.36 23.46
C MET A 319 12.82 23.97 23.12
N PRO A 320 12.32 24.95 23.90
CA PRO A 320 11.08 25.66 23.57
C PRO A 320 11.15 26.27 22.16
N GLY A 321 10.09 26.09 21.37
CA GLY A 321 9.98 26.63 20.01
C GLY A 321 10.66 25.80 18.92
N LYS A 322 11.28 24.64 19.25
CA LYS A 322 11.77 23.70 18.21
C LYS A 322 10.61 22.92 17.61
N VAL A 323 10.55 22.88 16.28
CA VAL A 323 9.60 22.07 15.49
C VAL A 323 10.38 21.08 14.65
N ASN A 324 9.89 19.84 14.58
CA ASN A 324 10.51 18.76 13.82
C ASN A 324 9.63 18.37 12.62
N PRO A 325 10.22 17.86 11.54
CA PRO A 325 9.49 17.33 10.38
C PRO A 325 8.93 15.92 10.66
N THR A 326 8.14 15.75 11.72
CA THR A 326 7.69 14.43 12.23
C THR A 326 6.86 13.63 11.24
N GLN A 327 6.06 14.29 10.40
CA GLN A 327 5.34 13.63 9.30
C GLN A 327 6.29 13.04 8.26
N CYS A 328 7.40 13.72 7.97
CA CYS A 328 8.44 13.17 7.10
C CYS A 328 9.14 11.98 7.77
N GLU A 329 9.45 12.09 9.06
CA GLU A 329 10.05 10.99 9.84
C GLU A 329 9.17 9.74 9.82
N MET A 330 7.89 9.88 10.10
CA MET A 330 6.90 8.81 10.04
C MET A 330 6.87 8.16 8.64
N LEU A 331 6.74 8.95 7.58
CA LEU A 331 6.63 8.42 6.22
C LEU A 331 7.90 7.67 5.79
N THR A 332 9.08 8.15 6.21
CA THR A 332 10.34 7.44 5.97
C THR A 332 10.44 6.12 6.74
N MET A 333 9.92 6.03 7.96
CA MET A 333 9.85 4.76 8.70
C MET A 333 8.87 3.76 8.05
N VAL A 334 7.71 4.25 7.59
CA VAL A 334 6.75 3.45 6.79
C VAL A 334 7.44 2.87 5.56
N ALA A 335 8.15 3.70 4.80
CA ALA A 335 8.84 3.26 3.59
C ALA A 335 9.88 2.15 3.87
N VAL A 336 10.64 2.25 4.96
CA VAL A 336 11.57 1.17 5.38
C VAL A 336 10.82 -0.12 5.70
N GLN A 337 9.71 -0.03 6.44
CA GLN A 337 8.92 -1.22 6.79
C GLN A 337 8.37 -1.91 5.53
N VAL A 338 7.84 -1.16 4.56
CA VAL A 338 7.34 -1.70 3.29
C VAL A 338 8.46 -2.42 2.52
N MET A 339 9.67 -1.86 2.46
CA MET A 339 10.81 -2.52 1.81
C MET A 339 11.22 -3.81 2.52
N GLY A 340 11.12 -3.86 3.85
CA GLY A 340 11.31 -5.09 4.63
C GLY A 340 10.22 -6.14 4.33
N ASN A 341 8.96 -5.72 4.28
CA ASN A 341 7.81 -6.55 3.95
C ASN A 341 7.94 -7.15 2.54
N ASP A 342 8.46 -6.40 1.57
CA ASP A 342 8.71 -6.87 0.20
C ASP A 342 9.64 -8.07 0.18
N THR A 343 10.70 -8.02 1.00
CA THR A 343 11.64 -9.14 1.14
C THR A 343 10.94 -10.37 1.72
N ALA A 344 10.09 -10.20 2.73
CA ALA A 344 9.33 -11.30 3.33
C ALA A 344 8.33 -11.92 2.34
N VAL A 345 7.63 -11.10 1.54
CA VAL A 345 6.71 -11.55 0.48
C VAL A 345 7.45 -12.32 -0.60
N GLY A 346 8.55 -11.76 -1.12
CA GLY A 346 9.35 -12.41 -2.16
C GLY A 346 9.94 -13.75 -1.69
N ILE A 347 10.50 -13.79 -0.47
CA ILE A 347 10.99 -15.04 0.12
C ILE A 347 9.84 -16.02 0.30
N GLY A 348 8.72 -15.63 0.91
CA GLY A 348 7.57 -16.51 1.12
C GLY A 348 7.02 -17.10 -0.18
N SER A 349 6.94 -16.30 -1.25
CA SER A 349 6.48 -16.77 -2.56
C SER A 349 7.44 -17.79 -3.17
N SER A 350 8.76 -17.60 -3.00
CA SER A 350 9.79 -18.50 -3.55
C SER A 350 9.80 -19.91 -2.94
N GLN A 351 9.14 -20.13 -1.80
CA GLN A 351 9.16 -21.41 -1.07
C GLN A 351 8.06 -22.40 -1.50
N GLY A 352 7.42 -22.21 -2.67
CA GLY A 352 6.42 -23.16 -3.17
C GLY A 352 6.99 -24.56 -3.40
N ASN A 353 6.22 -25.60 -3.08
CA ASN A 353 6.60 -26.99 -3.33
C ASN A 353 5.44 -27.76 -3.98
N PHE A 354 5.71 -28.34 -5.15
CA PHE A 354 4.74 -29.15 -5.89
C PHE A 354 3.42 -28.40 -6.14
N GLU A 355 2.27 -28.91 -5.69
CA GLU A 355 0.96 -28.33 -6.02
C GLU A 355 0.52 -27.17 -5.09
N LEU A 356 1.32 -26.78 -4.09
CA LEU A 356 0.89 -25.76 -3.12
C LEU A 356 2.05 -24.94 -2.52
N ASN A 357 1.91 -23.60 -2.55
CA ASN A 357 2.69 -22.73 -1.68
C ASN A 357 2.00 -22.60 -0.31
N VAL A 358 2.71 -22.97 0.75
CA VAL A 358 2.26 -22.98 2.16
C VAL A 358 2.83 -21.81 2.98
N TYR A 359 3.06 -20.66 2.36
CA TYR A 359 3.44 -19.41 3.01
C TYR A 359 2.34 -18.34 2.87
N LYS A 360 1.10 -18.76 2.57
CA LYS A 360 -0.01 -17.86 2.22
C LYS A 360 -0.32 -16.82 3.31
N PRO A 361 -0.39 -17.18 4.61
CA PRO A 361 -0.64 -16.20 5.67
C PRO A 361 0.41 -15.09 5.79
N VAL A 362 1.70 -15.42 5.67
CA VAL A 362 2.77 -14.42 5.82
C VAL A 362 2.87 -13.51 4.60
N ILE A 363 2.61 -14.05 3.40
CA ILE A 363 2.51 -13.25 2.15
C ILE A 363 1.37 -12.23 2.29
N LEU A 364 0.19 -12.69 2.71
CA LEU A 364 -0.99 -11.84 2.92
C LEU A 364 -0.71 -10.76 3.98
N LEU A 365 -0.22 -11.14 5.16
CA LEU A 365 0.02 -10.21 6.27
C LEU A 365 0.91 -9.04 5.84
N ASN A 366 2.05 -9.35 5.23
CA ASN A 366 3.02 -8.34 4.85
C ASN A 366 2.49 -7.43 3.74
N THR A 367 1.72 -7.99 2.79
CA THR A 367 1.11 -7.21 1.71
C THR A 367 0.02 -6.28 2.22
N LEU A 368 -0.91 -6.77 3.05
CA LEU A 368 -1.92 -5.92 3.69
C LEU A 368 -1.29 -4.85 4.58
N GLN A 369 -0.23 -5.21 5.33
CA GLN A 369 0.51 -4.25 6.13
C GLN A 369 1.11 -3.12 5.31
N SER A 370 1.74 -3.44 4.19
CA SER A 370 2.27 -2.42 3.31
C SER A 370 1.16 -1.51 2.75
N ILE A 371 0.01 -2.08 2.38
CA ILE A 371 -1.14 -1.32 1.86
C ILE A 371 -1.63 -0.30 2.90
N TYR A 372 -1.96 -0.71 4.12
CA TYR A 372 -2.50 0.23 5.11
C TYR A 372 -1.46 1.22 5.62
N LEU A 373 -0.19 0.82 5.78
CA LEU A 373 0.87 1.75 6.21
C LEU A 373 1.11 2.84 5.15
N LEU A 374 1.09 2.48 3.86
CA LEU A 374 1.22 3.44 2.77
C LEU A 374 0.00 4.35 2.68
N ALA A 375 -1.21 3.80 2.76
CA ALA A 375 -2.44 4.59 2.70
C ALA A 375 -2.53 5.59 3.86
N ASP A 376 -2.44 5.11 5.11
CA ASP A 376 -2.51 5.95 6.30
C ASP A 376 -1.34 6.95 6.34
N GLY A 377 -0.13 6.51 5.95
CA GLY A 377 1.07 7.32 5.88
C GLY A 377 0.95 8.47 4.88
N MET A 378 0.45 8.21 3.67
CA MET A 378 0.22 9.25 2.67
C MET A 378 -0.90 10.20 3.10
N ASP A 379 -2.00 9.71 3.65
CA ASP A 379 -3.11 10.54 4.10
C ASP A 379 -2.69 11.51 5.22
N THR A 380 -2.02 11.00 6.26
CA THR A 380 -1.56 11.83 7.37
C THR A 380 -0.47 12.80 6.92
N PHE A 381 0.46 12.36 6.07
CA PHE A 381 1.50 13.23 5.51
C PHE A 381 0.90 14.33 4.64
N ASN A 382 -0.11 14.00 3.83
CA ASN A 382 -0.82 14.97 3.02
C ASN A 382 -1.46 16.05 3.88
N ASN A 383 -2.28 15.64 4.84
CA ASN A 383 -3.11 16.54 5.64
C ASN A 383 -2.29 17.39 6.63
N ASN A 384 -1.23 16.82 7.19
CA ASN A 384 -0.46 17.45 8.27
C ASN A 384 0.91 17.99 7.81
N CYS A 385 1.26 17.85 6.53
CA CYS A 385 2.52 18.38 5.98
C CYS A 385 2.34 18.94 4.57
N ALA A 386 2.03 18.10 3.57
CA ALA A 386 2.11 18.47 2.16
C ALA A 386 1.20 19.66 1.77
N VAL A 387 -0.03 19.67 2.28
CA VAL A 387 -0.98 20.78 2.04
C VAL A 387 -0.46 22.12 2.57
N GLY A 388 0.28 22.10 3.68
CA GLY A 388 0.80 23.29 4.34
C GLY A 388 2.23 23.68 3.99
N ILE A 389 2.84 23.07 2.97
CA ILE A 389 4.16 23.48 2.49
C ILE A 389 4.08 24.91 1.95
N GLU A 390 4.96 25.79 2.44
CA GLU A 390 5.14 27.16 1.96
C GLU A 390 6.63 27.46 1.67
N PRO A 391 6.95 28.18 0.60
CA PRO A 391 8.31 28.65 0.34
C PRO A 391 8.69 29.78 1.31
N ILE A 392 10.00 29.93 1.56
CA ILE A 392 10.58 31.08 2.27
C ILE A 392 11.34 31.93 1.24
N PRO A 393 10.70 32.93 0.60
CA PRO A 393 11.27 33.64 -0.55
C PRO A 393 12.61 34.31 -0.24
N GLU A 394 12.75 34.90 0.95
CA GLU A 394 13.98 35.56 1.39
C GLU A 394 15.20 34.61 1.33
N ASN A 395 15.04 33.38 1.81
CA ASN A 395 16.11 32.39 1.81
C ASN A 395 16.39 31.87 0.40
N ILE A 396 15.32 31.58 -0.37
CA ILE A 396 15.43 31.12 -1.76
C ILE A 396 16.18 32.14 -2.62
N ASP A 397 15.77 33.40 -2.56
CA ASP A 397 16.39 34.51 -3.30
C ASP A 397 17.85 34.70 -2.88
N ASN A 398 18.14 34.57 -1.59
CA ASN A 398 19.51 34.68 -1.09
C ASN A 398 20.41 33.57 -1.64
N TYR A 399 19.99 32.29 -1.64
CA TYR A 399 20.81 31.21 -2.21
C TYR A 399 20.99 31.36 -3.72
N LEU A 400 19.93 31.75 -4.44
CA LEU A 400 20.00 31.96 -5.88
C LEU A 400 21.07 33.02 -6.23
N ASN A 401 21.07 34.15 -5.53
CA ASN A 401 22.00 35.26 -5.79
C ASN A 401 23.42 35.01 -5.29
N GLN A 402 23.60 34.16 -4.26
CA GLN A 402 24.93 33.78 -3.76
C GLN A 402 25.60 32.69 -4.59
N SER A 403 24.84 31.93 -5.38
CA SER A 403 25.40 30.78 -6.09
C SER A 403 26.33 31.17 -7.23
N LEU A 404 27.50 30.54 -7.26
CA LEU A 404 28.47 30.71 -8.33
C LEU A 404 28.09 29.95 -9.61
N MET A 405 27.07 29.09 -9.57
CA MET A 405 26.67 28.26 -10.71
C MET A 405 25.84 29.01 -11.77
N LEU A 406 25.38 30.22 -11.46
CA LEU A 406 24.84 31.16 -12.45
C LEU A 406 25.85 31.44 -13.59
N VAL A 407 27.15 31.25 -13.32
CA VAL A 407 28.24 31.40 -14.30
C VAL A 407 28.05 30.57 -15.56
N THR A 408 27.28 29.49 -15.48
CA THR A 408 26.97 28.61 -16.62
C THR A 408 26.24 29.34 -17.74
N ALA A 409 25.47 30.40 -17.43
CA ALA A 409 24.85 31.27 -18.41
C ALA A 409 25.87 32.00 -19.30
N LEU A 410 27.12 32.17 -18.84
CA LEU A 410 28.18 32.81 -19.62
C LEU A 410 28.81 31.86 -20.66
N ASN A 411 28.65 30.55 -20.52
CA ASN A 411 29.31 29.56 -21.39
C ASN A 411 29.07 29.80 -22.89
N PRO A 412 27.84 30.07 -23.36
CA PRO A 412 27.58 30.32 -24.79
C PRO A 412 28.21 31.61 -25.32
N HIS A 413 28.57 32.55 -24.43
CA HIS A 413 29.08 33.87 -24.79
C HIS A 413 30.61 33.95 -24.74
N ILE A 414 31.24 33.35 -23.73
CA ILE A 414 32.69 33.48 -23.48
C ILE A 414 33.44 32.14 -23.48
N GLY A 415 32.72 31.02 -23.57
CA GLY A 415 33.28 29.68 -23.50
C GLY A 415 33.52 29.18 -22.07
N TYR A 416 33.52 27.85 -21.91
CA TYR A 416 33.57 27.17 -20.60
C TYR A 416 34.81 27.55 -19.77
N GLU A 417 36.00 27.58 -20.35
CA GLU A 417 37.24 27.84 -19.60
C GLU A 417 37.26 29.22 -18.94
N LYS A 418 36.76 30.24 -19.65
CA LYS A 418 36.68 31.62 -19.13
C LYS A 418 35.64 31.71 -18.02
N ALA A 419 34.45 31.17 -18.24
CA ALA A 419 33.40 31.09 -17.23
C ALA A 419 33.87 30.35 -15.97
N ALA A 420 34.50 29.18 -16.12
CA ALA A 420 35.05 28.41 -15.01
C ALA A 420 36.12 29.19 -14.23
N SER A 421 36.95 29.99 -14.91
CA SER A 421 37.95 30.84 -14.26
C SER A 421 37.32 31.94 -13.40
N ILE A 422 36.20 32.53 -13.84
CA ILE A 422 35.42 33.52 -13.09
C ILE A 422 34.89 32.89 -11.80
N ALA A 423 34.20 31.75 -11.87
CA ALA A 423 33.66 31.10 -10.67
C ALA A 423 34.76 30.65 -9.69
N LYS A 424 35.88 30.13 -10.19
CA LYS A 424 37.03 29.75 -9.34
C LYS A 424 37.66 30.97 -8.65
N LYS A 425 37.77 32.09 -9.36
CA LYS A 425 38.26 33.34 -8.80
C LYS A 425 37.32 33.85 -7.72
N ALA A 426 36.01 33.92 -8.01
CA ALA A 426 34.97 34.33 -7.08
C ALA A 426 35.04 33.54 -5.77
N HIS A 427 35.09 32.21 -5.86
CA HIS A 427 35.19 31.34 -4.69
C HIS A 427 36.48 31.57 -3.88
N ARG A 428 37.64 31.64 -4.56
CA ARG A 428 38.94 31.79 -3.89
C ARG A 428 39.08 33.13 -3.17
N GLU A 429 38.47 34.18 -3.71
CA GLU A 429 38.64 35.56 -3.23
C GLU A 429 37.43 36.05 -2.41
N GLY A 430 36.37 35.25 -2.30
CA GLY A 430 35.15 35.60 -1.58
C GLY A 430 34.33 36.69 -2.27
N LEU A 431 34.43 36.79 -3.60
CA LEU A 431 33.71 37.78 -4.41
C LEU A 431 32.36 37.21 -4.85
N THR A 432 31.41 38.10 -5.13
CA THR A 432 30.22 37.74 -5.90
C THR A 432 30.61 37.35 -7.32
N LEU A 433 29.71 36.62 -7.98
CA LEU A 433 29.93 36.25 -9.38
C LEU A 433 30.04 37.48 -10.29
N LYS A 434 29.23 38.53 -10.03
CA LYS A 434 29.23 39.80 -10.79
C LYS A 434 30.58 40.51 -10.66
N GLU A 435 31.09 40.67 -9.44
CA GLU A 435 32.40 41.30 -9.19
C GLU A 435 33.52 40.54 -9.90
N SER A 436 33.55 39.21 -9.75
CA SER A 436 34.59 38.39 -10.38
C SER A 436 34.52 38.43 -11.92
N ALA A 437 33.32 38.46 -12.49
CA ALA A 437 33.11 38.55 -13.93
C ALA A 437 33.62 39.89 -14.50
N ILE A 438 33.28 41.01 -13.85
CA ILE A 438 33.72 42.35 -14.26
C ILE A 438 35.24 42.48 -14.12
N GLU A 439 35.81 42.04 -13.00
CA GLU A 439 37.26 42.10 -12.78
C GLU A 439 38.06 41.21 -13.73
N SER A 440 37.46 40.16 -14.29
CA SER A 440 38.12 39.29 -15.26
C SER A 440 38.40 39.99 -16.60
N GLY A 441 37.66 41.06 -16.91
CA GLY A 441 37.68 41.74 -18.21
C GLY A 441 37.04 40.95 -19.35
N TYR A 442 36.48 39.77 -19.09
CA TYR A 442 35.79 38.95 -20.11
C TYR A 442 34.35 39.37 -20.37
N VAL A 443 33.72 40.05 -19.40
CA VAL A 443 32.30 40.43 -19.42
C VAL A 443 32.17 41.84 -18.85
N THR A 444 31.43 42.72 -19.53
CA THR A 444 31.07 44.03 -18.98
C THR A 444 29.88 43.93 -18.02
N GLU A 445 29.64 44.95 -17.20
CA GLU A 445 28.46 44.99 -16.31
C GLU A 445 27.14 44.83 -17.09
N GLU A 446 26.97 45.56 -18.19
CA GLU A 446 25.80 45.48 -19.06
C GLU A 446 25.61 44.06 -19.65
N GLN A 447 26.71 43.42 -20.08
CA GLN A 447 26.67 42.06 -20.59
C GLN A 447 26.29 41.06 -19.50
N PHE A 448 26.81 41.23 -18.28
CA PHE A 448 26.47 40.37 -17.16
C PHE A 448 24.97 40.42 -16.85
N GLU A 449 24.40 41.63 -16.76
CA GLU A 449 22.97 41.84 -16.49
C GLU A 449 22.08 41.35 -17.65
N GLN A 450 22.58 41.44 -18.89
CA GLN A 450 21.86 40.93 -20.04
C GLN A 450 21.87 39.40 -20.11
N TRP A 451 22.99 38.75 -19.76
CA TRP A 451 23.20 37.32 -19.97
C TRP A 451 22.86 36.45 -18.75
N ILE A 452 23.03 36.95 -17.52
CA ILE A 452 22.68 36.22 -16.30
C ILE A 452 21.29 36.63 -15.84
N LYS A 453 20.31 35.90 -16.34
CA LYS A 453 18.90 36.02 -15.98
C LYS A 453 18.40 34.67 -15.50
N PRO A 454 18.20 34.45 -14.19
CA PRO A 454 17.74 33.16 -13.66
C PRO A 454 16.47 32.65 -14.35
N GLU A 455 15.56 33.54 -14.75
CA GLU A 455 14.35 33.24 -15.50
C GLU A 455 14.60 32.62 -16.89
N ASP A 456 15.73 32.94 -17.52
CA ASP A 456 16.14 32.38 -18.81
C ASP A 456 16.95 31.07 -18.66
N MET A 457 17.19 30.61 -17.43
CA MET A 457 18.03 29.44 -17.10
C MET A 457 17.24 28.21 -16.67
N VAL A 458 15.91 28.30 -16.65
CA VAL A 458 15.01 27.23 -16.16
C VAL A 458 14.31 26.47 -17.28
N GLU A 459 14.57 26.81 -18.55
CA GLU A 459 14.03 26.14 -19.73
C GLU A 459 14.99 26.20 -20.93
N PRO A 460 14.90 25.26 -21.89
CA PRO A 460 15.64 25.35 -23.14
C PRO A 460 15.24 26.59 -23.96
N LYS A 461 16.20 27.18 -24.68
CA LYS A 461 15.97 28.29 -25.61
C LYS A 461 15.63 27.82 -27.01
#